data_AF-A0AA87MKB7-F1
#
_entry.id   AF-A0AA87MKB7-F1
#
_cell.length_a   1.000
_cell.length_b   1.000
_cell.length_c   1.000
_cell.angle_alpha   90.00
_cell.angle_beta   90.00
_cell.angle_gamma   90.00
#
_symmetry.space_group_name_H-M   'P 1'
#
loop_
_entity.id
_entity.type
_entity.pdbx_description
1 polymer ?
#
loop_
_entity_poly.entity_id
_entity_poly.type
_entity_poly.pdbx_seq_one_letter_code
_entity_poly.pdbx_strand_id
1 'polypeptide(L)'
;MNREKINQALNGILKVYEEIRSQSSLNKNTVVLEANREIGRILKDTEKDATNEERTSGSWMKAISFQLQKHLKKGFSERNLFYAQKFYEVYGKSELDHRLSWSHYRKLASIVDEKLREKLTQAAIQKGWSEKDLSIKVKESGQQRRSPELRWKRPEGLLWHYKIKESLTTNEICLLDLGFYCYYEIPQTQAGNKYKTDDILEIHKQGKSWNVKKTKIPKSSDLYFYFGEIERIIDGDTILVKLQLGFNVIARQRIRLHNVWSAELDTDEGASSFELLKKKLPSKTKIIVRSRSKDIYGRYVGDVLYLPKKAIKPEEILKDGIYLNEELSKIGGF
;
A
#
# COMPACT_ATOMS: atom_id res chain seq x y z
N MET A 1 -28.69 1.53 6.39
CA MET A 1 -29.30 1.36 5.07
C MET A 1 -29.72 -0.09 4.91
N ASN A 2 -30.99 -0.31 4.60
CA ASN A 2 -31.52 -1.67 4.49
C ASN A 2 -31.04 -2.37 3.20
N ARG A 3 -31.18 -3.70 3.17
CA ARG A 3 -30.75 -4.53 2.03
C ARG A 3 -31.53 -4.22 0.75
N GLU A 4 -32.79 -3.81 0.88
CA GLU A 4 -33.66 -3.49 -0.25
C GLU A 4 -33.14 -2.30 -1.05
N LYS A 5 -32.76 -1.20 -0.38
CA LYS A 5 -32.20 -0.01 -1.01
C LYS A 5 -30.87 -0.29 -1.71
N ILE A 6 -30.01 -1.10 -1.08
CA ILE A 6 -28.76 -1.56 -1.69
C ILE A 6 -29.05 -2.34 -2.99
N ASN A 7 -30.04 -3.23 -2.98
CA ASN A 7 -30.43 -4.01 -4.16
C ASN A 7 -31.07 -3.13 -5.26
N GLN A 8 -31.87 -2.13 -4.90
CA GLN A 8 -32.44 -1.17 -5.86
C GLN A 8 -31.32 -0.40 -6.57
N ALA A 9 -30.34 0.11 -5.82
CA ALA A 9 -29.18 0.80 -6.37
C ALA A 9 -28.34 -0.12 -7.27
N LEU A 10 -28.10 -1.36 -6.82
CA LEU A 10 -27.38 -2.38 -7.57
C LEU A 10 -28.05 -2.64 -8.94
N ASN A 11 -29.35 -2.91 -8.94
CA ASN A 11 -30.11 -3.19 -10.16
C ASN A 11 -30.14 -2.00 -11.10
N GLY A 12 -30.29 -0.78 -10.56
CA GLY A 12 -30.22 0.45 -11.36
C GLY A 12 -28.86 0.59 -12.07
N ILE A 13 -27.76 0.39 -11.34
CA ILE A 13 -26.41 0.47 -11.91
C ILE A 13 -26.16 -0.63 -12.94
N LEU A 14 -26.63 -1.86 -12.71
CA LEU A 14 -26.54 -2.96 -13.66
C LEU A 14 -27.28 -2.65 -14.96
N LYS A 15 -28.49 -2.08 -14.87
CA LYS A 15 -29.27 -1.66 -16.04
C LYS A 15 -28.54 -0.60 -16.86
N VAL A 16 -28.00 0.45 -16.22
CA VAL A 16 -27.18 1.46 -16.90
C VAL A 16 -26.00 0.83 -17.62
N TYR A 17 -25.34 -0.16 -16.99
CA TYR A 17 -24.22 -0.87 -17.62
C TYR A 17 -24.64 -1.71 -18.84
N GLU A 18 -25.79 -2.37 -18.78
CA GLU A 18 -26.34 -3.13 -19.91
C GLU A 18 -26.70 -2.22 -21.10
N GLU A 19 -27.28 -1.04 -20.82
CA GLU A 19 -27.62 -0.03 -21.82
C GLU A 19 -26.37 0.53 -22.53
N ILE A 20 -25.27 0.75 -21.80
CA ILE A 20 -23.99 1.15 -22.44
C ILE A 20 -23.47 0.06 -23.37
N ARG A 21 -23.60 -1.22 -22.96
CA ARG A 21 -23.07 -2.35 -23.71
C ARG A 21 -23.81 -2.53 -25.05
N SER A 22 -25.10 -2.20 -25.11
CA SER A 22 -25.89 -2.24 -26.35
C SER A 22 -25.59 -1.05 -27.28
N GLN A 23 -25.11 0.08 -26.73
CA GLN A 23 -24.79 1.32 -27.45
C GLN A 23 -23.36 1.38 -28.03
N SER A 24 -22.72 0.23 -28.25
CA SER A 24 -21.31 0.10 -28.64
C SER A 24 -20.87 0.83 -29.94
N SER A 25 -21.83 1.30 -30.76
CA SER A 25 -21.62 2.04 -32.01
C SER A 25 -21.62 3.57 -31.88
N LEU A 26 -21.96 4.15 -30.71
CA LEU A 26 -22.03 5.59 -30.47
C LEU A 26 -20.69 6.20 -30.00
N ASN A 27 -20.60 7.53 -29.97
CA ASN A 27 -19.42 8.26 -29.47
C ASN A 27 -19.09 7.77 -28.04
N LYS A 28 -17.98 7.01 -27.93
CA LYS A 28 -17.57 6.33 -26.69
C LYS A 28 -17.45 7.28 -25.51
N ASN A 29 -17.11 8.57 -25.71
CA ASN A 29 -16.94 9.49 -24.59
C ASN A 29 -18.28 9.98 -24.03
N THR A 30 -19.21 10.38 -24.89
CA THR A 30 -20.55 10.83 -24.48
C THR A 30 -21.27 9.74 -23.68
N VAL A 31 -21.28 8.50 -24.19
CA VAL A 31 -21.93 7.37 -23.52
C VAL A 31 -21.32 7.13 -22.13
N VAL A 32 -19.99 7.20 -22.00
CA VAL A 32 -19.32 7.00 -20.70
C VAL A 32 -19.64 8.12 -19.72
N LEU A 33 -19.73 9.37 -20.18
CA LEU A 33 -20.05 10.50 -19.32
C LEU A 33 -21.48 10.42 -18.77
N GLU A 34 -22.46 10.19 -19.65
CA GLU A 34 -23.86 10.07 -19.22
C GLU A 34 -24.08 8.85 -18.33
N ALA A 35 -23.41 7.73 -18.62
CA ALA A 35 -23.43 6.57 -17.75
C ALA A 35 -22.92 6.87 -16.33
N ASN A 36 -21.76 7.54 -16.21
CA ASN A 36 -21.21 7.87 -14.90
C ASN A 36 -22.04 8.94 -14.19
N ARG A 37 -22.70 9.85 -14.94
CA ARG A 37 -23.68 10.78 -14.39
C ARG A 37 -24.86 10.04 -13.77
N GLU A 38 -25.45 9.09 -14.50
CA GLU A 38 -26.63 8.35 -14.06
C GLU A 38 -26.30 7.42 -12.88
N ILE A 39 -25.15 6.74 -12.91
CA ILE A 39 -24.64 5.98 -11.76
C ILE A 39 -24.48 6.91 -10.55
N GLY A 40 -23.90 8.10 -10.76
CA GLY A 40 -23.75 9.10 -9.71
C GLY A 40 -25.08 9.58 -9.13
N ARG A 41 -26.11 9.75 -9.97
CA ARG A 41 -27.48 10.07 -9.55
C ARG A 41 -28.05 8.98 -8.66
N ILE A 42 -28.00 7.73 -9.10
CA ILE A 42 -28.48 6.56 -8.35
C ILE A 42 -27.80 6.51 -6.98
N LEU A 43 -26.48 6.66 -6.94
CA LEU A 43 -25.72 6.67 -5.69
C LEU A 43 -26.10 7.84 -4.78
N LYS A 44 -26.33 9.02 -5.34
CA LYS A 44 -26.72 10.21 -4.57
C LYS A 44 -28.11 10.09 -3.97
N ASP A 45 -29.05 9.50 -4.72
CA ASP A 45 -30.39 9.22 -4.22
C ASP A 45 -30.34 8.13 -3.14
N THR A 46 -29.51 7.11 -3.32
CA THR A 46 -29.32 6.02 -2.34
C THR A 46 -28.72 6.53 -1.02
N GLU A 47 -27.77 7.48 -1.07
CA GLU A 47 -27.13 8.06 0.13
C GLU A 47 -28.11 8.78 1.08
N LYS A 48 -29.28 9.22 0.58
CA LYS A 48 -30.33 9.85 1.40
C LYS A 48 -30.86 8.90 2.48
N ASP A 49 -30.89 7.60 2.18
CA ASP A 49 -31.35 6.53 3.06
C ASP A 49 -30.24 5.99 4.00
N ALA A 50 -29.02 6.52 3.92
CA ALA A 50 -27.90 6.14 4.77
C ALA A 50 -27.87 6.94 6.10
N THR A 51 -27.50 6.30 7.21
CA THR A 51 -27.26 7.01 8.47
C THR A 51 -25.96 7.83 8.42
N ASN A 52 -25.74 8.71 9.40
CA ASN A 52 -24.51 9.50 9.47
C ASN A 52 -23.26 8.62 9.64
N GLU A 53 -23.36 7.53 10.40
CA GLU A 53 -22.29 6.54 10.59
C GLU A 53 -21.98 5.82 9.28
N GLU A 54 -23.00 5.49 8.49
CA GLU A 54 -22.84 4.82 7.18
C GLU A 54 -22.26 5.75 6.12
N ARG A 55 -22.65 7.02 6.11
CA ARG A 55 -22.04 8.06 5.26
C ARG A 55 -20.56 8.25 5.60
N THR A 56 -20.24 8.28 6.89
CA THR A 56 -18.87 8.46 7.38
C THR A 56 -17.99 7.25 7.06
N SER A 57 -18.51 6.03 7.28
CA SER A 57 -17.77 4.79 7.04
C SER A 57 -17.74 4.34 5.58
N GLY A 58 -18.66 4.83 4.75
CA GLY A 58 -18.82 4.38 3.35
C GLY A 58 -19.31 2.92 3.22
N SER A 59 -19.82 2.33 4.30
CA SER A 59 -20.17 0.90 4.38
C SER A 59 -21.19 0.48 3.32
N TRP A 60 -22.16 1.34 3.01
CA TRP A 60 -23.18 1.10 2.00
C TRP A 60 -22.60 1.05 0.58
N MET A 61 -21.68 1.97 0.25
CA MET A 61 -21.02 2.01 -1.05
C MET A 61 -20.08 0.83 -1.24
N LYS A 62 -19.40 0.41 -0.16
CA LYS A 62 -18.63 -0.83 -0.10
C LYS A 62 -19.48 -2.06 -0.38
N ALA A 63 -20.66 -2.15 0.21
CA ALA A 63 -21.59 -3.24 -0.06
C ALA A 63 -22.02 -3.28 -1.54
N ILE A 64 -22.39 -2.13 -2.12
CA ILE A 64 -22.76 -2.02 -3.54
C ILE A 64 -21.59 -2.41 -4.44
N SER A 65 -20.39 -1.87 -4.19
CA SER A 65 -19.18 -2.19 -4.96
C SER A 65 -18.85 -3.68 -4.93
N PHE A 66 -18.93 -4.30 -3.75
CA PHE A 66 -18.67 -5.72 -3.58
C PHE A 66 -19.65 -6.58 -4.39
N GLN A 67 -20.94 -6.24 -4.41
CA GLN A 67 -21.94 -6.97 -5.21
C GLN A 67 -21.73 -6.73 -6.70
N LEU A 68 -21.52 -5.48 -7.14
CA LEU A 68 -21.26 -5.17 -8.55
C LEU A 68 -20.03 -5.92 -9.08
N GLN A 69 -18.96 -6.03 -8.30
CA GLN A 69 -17.74 -6.75 -8.70
C GLN A 69 -17.94 -8.27 -8.84
N LYS A 70 -18.99 -8.85 -8.23
CA LYS A 70 -19.35 -10.26 -8.47
C LYS A 70 -20.01 -10.46 -9.83
N HIS A 71 -20.80 -9.48 -10.28
CA HIS A 71 -21.50 -9.53 -11.57
C HIS A 71 -20.64 -8.98 -12.72
N LEU A 72 -19.77 -8.01 -12.44
CA LEU A 72 -19.00 -7.25 -13.43
C LEU A 72 -17.50 -7.32 -13.10
N LYS A 73 -16.69 -7.77 -14.07
CA LYS A 73 -15.28 -8.10 -13.84
C LYS A 73 -14.36 -6.90 -13.51
N LYS A 74 -14.70 -5.68 -13.94
CA LYS A 74 -13.87 -4.45 -13.77
C LYS A 74 -14.74 -3.19 -13.75
N GLY A 75 -14.20 -2.09 -13.19
CA GLY A 75 -14.77 -0.74 -13.32
C GLY A 75 -15.61 -0.24 -12.13
N PHE A 76 -16.06 -1.11 -11.23
CA PHE A 76 -17.01 -0.77 -10.16
C PHE A 76 -16.41 -0.84 -8.75
N SER A 77 -15.16 -0.41 -8.60
CA SER A 77 -14.53 -0.25 -7.26
C SER A 77 -15.22 0.86 -6.45
N GLU A 78 -15.13 0.79 -5.12
CA GLU A 78 -15.63 1.84 -4.21
C GLU A 78 -15.17 3.24 -4.64
N ARG A 79 -13.89 3.35 -5.02
CA ARG A 79 -13.30 4.59 -5.53
C ARG A 79 -13.99 5.11 -6.79
N ASN A 80 -14.32 4.22 -7.73
CA ASN A 80 -14.98 4.63 -8.97
C ASN A 80 -16.44 5.06 -8.72
N LEU A 81 -17.16 4.35 -7.84
CA LEU A 81 -18.51 4.75 -7.44
C LEU A 81 -18.50 6.12 -6.74
N PHE A 82 -17.53 6.35 -5.84
CA PHE A 82 -17.33 7.64 -5.21
C PHE A 82 -17.12 8.76 -6.24
N TYR A 83 -16.29 8.52 -7.26
CA TYR A 83 -16.08 9.50 -8.32
C TYR A 83 -17.32 9.75 -9.18
N ALA A 84 -18.12 8.73 -9.48
CA ALA A 84 -19.39 8.89 -10.19
C ALA A 84 -20.37 9.74 -9.37
N GLN A 85 -20.51 9.45 -8.07
CA GLN A 85 -21.33 10.26 -7.15
C GLN A 85 -20.85 11.72 -7.09
N LYS A 86 -19.54 11.95 -6.91
CA LYS A 86 -18.95 13.31 -6.91
C LYS A 86 -19.14 14.03 -8.24
N PHE A 87 -19.01 13.32 -9.34
CA PHE A 87 -19.26 13.86 -10.66
C PHE A 87 -20.70 14.33 -10.81
N TYR A 88 -21.68 13.54 -10.36
CA TYR A 88 -23.08 13.95 -10.37
C TYR A 88 -23.36 15.13 -9.42
N GLU A 89 -22.73 15.19 -8.25
CA GLU A 89 -22.87 16.34 -7.35
C GLU A 89 -22.43 17.66 -7.99
N VAL A 90 -21.37 17.62 -8.81
CA VAL A 90 -20.80 18.83 -9.43
C VAL A 90 -21.46 19.14 -10.78
N TYR A 91 -21.73 18.13 -11.60
CA TYR A 91 -22.15 18.29 -13.00
C TYR A 91 -23.49 17.64 -13.33
N GLY A 92 -24.26 17.17 -12.34
CA GLY A 92 -25.51 16.42 -12.56
C GLY A 92 -26.60 17.21 -13.27
N LYS A 93 -26.56 18.55 -13.20
CA LYS A 93 -27.51 19.46 -13.86
C LYS A 93 -26.87 20.36 -14.93
N SER A 94 -25.59 20.16 -15.21
CA SER A 94 -24.81 21.01 -16.11
C SER A 94 -24.72 20.38 -17.50
N GLU A 95 -24.62 21.19 -18.55
CA GLU A 95 -24.24 20.68 -19.86
C GLU A 95 -22.77 20.20 -19.84
N LEU A 96 -22.49 19.05 -20.46
CA LEU A 96 -21.13 18.52 -20.55
C LEU A 96 -20.50 18.88 -21.89
N ASP A 97 -19.24 19.29 -21.83
CA ASP A 97 -18.41 19.37 -23.01
C ASP A 97 -17.77 18.00 -23.28
N HIS A 98 -18.28 17.33 -24.32
CA HIS A 98 -17.82 15.99 -24.69
C HIS A 98 -16.41 15.96 -25.29
N ARG A 99 -15.72 17.11 -25.45
CA ARG A 99 -14.27 17.14 -25.71
C ARG A 99 -13.46 16.69 -24.50
N LEU A 100 -14.01 16.86 -23.30
CA LEU A 100 -13.39 16.39 -22.06
C LEU A 100 -13.82 14.95 -21.77
N SER A 101 -12.84 14.08 -21.53
CA SER A 101 -13.12 12.69 -21.19
C SER A 101 -13.60 12.48 -19.75
N TRP A 102 -14.17 11.32 -19.45
CA TRP A 102 -14.48 10.92 -18.07
C TRP A 102 -13.32 11.15 -17.09
N SER A 103 -12.08 10.90 -17.52
CA SER A 103 -10.92 11.09 -16.66
C SER A 103 -10.64 12.57 -16.36
N HIS A 104 -10.95 13.49 -17.28
CA HIS A 104 -10.90 14.93 -17.03
C HIS A 104 -11.95 15.32 -16.01
N TYR A 105 -13.21 14.96 -16.25
CA TYR A 105 -14.32 15.30 -15.38
C TYR A 105 -14.17 14.76 -13.97
N ARG A 106 -13.67 13.52 -13.83
CA ARG A 106 -13.30 12.94 -12.53
C ARG A 106 -12.27 13.79 -11.79
N LYS A 107 -11.27 14.33 -12.49
CA LYS A 107 -10.26 15.22 -11.90
C LYS A 107 -10.89 16.54 -11.49
N LEU A 108 -11.61 17.18 -12.39
CA LEU A 108 -12.24 18.49 -12.18
C LEU A 108 -13.26 18.43 -11.04
N ALA A 109 -14.07 17.37 -10.96
CA ALA A 109 -15.04 17.15 -9.88
C ALA A 109 -14.40 17.03 -8.49
N SER A 110 -13.09 16.73 -8.41
CA SER A 110 -12.37 16.66 -7.13
C SER A 110 -11.86 18.02 -6.64
N ILE A 111 -11.94 19.07 -7.48
CA ILE A 111 -11.51 20.42 -7.15
C ILE A 111 -12.65 21.12 -6.40
N VAL A 112 -12.39 21.48 -5.14
CA VAL A 112 -13.38 22.12 -4.25
C VAL A 112 -13.66 23.55 -4.70
N ASP A 113 -12.61 24.31 -5.01
CA ASP A 113 -12.73 25.69 -5.52
C ASP A 113 -13.39 25.71 -6.91
N GLU A 114 -14.62 26.22 -6.94
CA GLU A 114 -15.44 26.32 -8.14
C GLU A 114 -14.84 27.23 -9.22
N LYS A 115 -14.29 28.38 -8.83
CA LYS A 115 -13.69 29.33 -9.79
C LYS A 115 -12.46 28.71 -10.45
N LEU A 116 -11.63 28.03 -9.67
CA LEU A 116 -10.48 27.31 -10.22
C LEU A 116 -10.92 26.16 -11.12
N ARG A 117 -11.92 25.38 -10.70
CA ARG A 117 -12.48 24.27 -11.48
C ARG A 117 -12.98 24.76 -12.83
N GLU A 118 -13.71 25.87 -12.87
CA GLU A 118 -14.20 26.48 -14.11
C GLU A 118 -13.03 26.97 -14.99
N LYS A 119 -12.07 27.70 -14.41
CA LYS A 119 -10.87 28.16 -15.12
C LYS A 119 -10.09 27.01 -15.76
N LEU A 120 -9.89 25.91 -15.03
CA LEU A 120 -9.18 24.73 -15.53
C LEU A 120 -9.99 23.96 -16.57
N THR A 121 -11.32 23.89 -16.40
CA THR A 121 -12.24 23.32 -17.40
C THR A 121 -12.10 24.07 -18.73
N GLN A 122 -12.23 25.39 -18.71
CA GLN A 122 -12.13 26.23 -19.90
C GLN A 122 -10.74 26.15 -20.53
N ALA A 123 -9.67 26.20 -19.72
CA ALA A 123 -8.32 26.07 -20.24
C ALA A 123 -8.07 24.69 -20.88
N ALA A 124 -8.58 23.61 -20.28
CA ALA A 124 -8.44 22.27 -20.82
C ALA A 124 -9.14 22.12 -22.18
N ILE A 125 -10.34 22.70 -22.30
CA ILE A 125 -11.11 22.72 -23.55
C ILE A 125 -10.40 23.53 -24.63
N GLN A 126 -10.04 24.78 -24.33
CA GLN A 126 -9.46 25.71 -25.30
C GLN A 126 -8.08 25.25 -25.80
N LYS A 127 -7.27 24.66 -24.92
CA LYS A 127 -5.90 24.23 -25.24
C LYS A 127 -5.81 22.75 -25.61
N GLY A 128 -6.93 22.02 -25.64
CA GLY A 128 -6.96 20.60 -25.95
C GLY A 128 -6.10 19.75 -25.00
N TRP A 129 -6.08 20.08 -23.71
CA TRP A 129 -5.26 19.37 -22.72
C TRP A 129 -5.67 17.91 -22.60
N SER A 130 -4.67 17.03 -22.47
CA SER A 130 -4.87 15.66 -22.03
C SER A 130 -5.11 15.61 -20.51
N GLU A 131 -5.55 14.46 -20.00
CA GLU A 131 -5.72 14.29 -18.55
C GLU A 131 -4.41 14.44 -17.77
N LYS A 132 -3.27 14.15 -18.42
CA LYS A 132 -1.94 14.34 -17.86
C LYS A 132 -1.62 15.83 -17.73
N ASP A 133 -1.89 16.62 -18.77
CA ASP A 133 -1.66 18.06 -18.75
C ASP A 133 -2.55 18.74 -17.70
N LEU A 134 -3.83 18.38 -17.66
CA LEU A 134 -4.75 18.84 -16.62
C LEU A 134 -4.26 18.45 -15.22
N SER A 135 -3.74 17.23 -15.05
CA SER A 135 -3.18 16.78 -13.76
C SER A 135 -1.98 17.60 -13.31
N ILE A 136 -1.10 18.01 -14.24
CA ILE A 136 0.03 18.89 -13.95
C ILE A 136 -0.50 20.27 -13.52
N LYS A 137 -1.51 20.81 -14.21
CA LYS A 137 -2.07 22.14 -13.91
C LYS A 137 -2.85 22.18 -12.59
N VAL A 138 -3.50 21.08 -12.22
CA VAL A 138 -4.11 20.91 -10.88
C VAL A 138 -3.06 20.81 -9.77
N LYS A 139 -1.87 20.26 -10.06
CA LYS A 139 -0.74 20.25 -9.11
C LYS A 139 -0.20 21.66 -8.88
N GLU A 140 0.07 22.38 -9.97
CA GLU A 140 0.59 23.76 -9.93
C GLU A 140 -0.35 24.72 -9.18
N SER A 141 -1.66 24.49 -9.21
CA SER A 141 -2.64 25.33 -8.51
C SER A 141 -2.71 25.11 -7.00
N GLY A 142 -1.98 24.14 -6.44
CA GLY A 142 -1.93 23.85 -5.01
C GLY A 142 -3.19 23.22 -4.42
N GLN A 143 -4.19 22.90 -5.24
CA GLN A 143 -5.50 22.34 -4.82
C GLN A 143 -5.55 20.81 -4.83
N GLN A 144 -4.51 20.14 -5.33
CA GLN A 144 -4.38 18.73 -5.02
C GLN A 144 -4.25 18.60 -3.50
N ARG A 145 -5.18 17.88 -2.85
CA ARG A 145 -4.94 17.37 -1.48
C ARG A 145 -3.51 16.85 -1.51
N ARG A 146 -2.59 17.50 -0.77
CA ARG A 146 -1.29 16.89 -0.50
C ARG A 146 -1.65 15.48 -0.08
N SER A 147 -1.15 14.47 -0.80
CA SER A 147 -1.22 13.10 -0.31
C SER A 147 -0.88 13.21 1.17
N PRO A 148 -1.74 12.70 2.09
CA PRO A 148 -1.52 12.90 3.52
C PRO A 148 -0.03 12.66 3.75
N GLU A 149 0.68 13.69 4.24
CA GLU A 149 2.13 13.60 4.41
C GLU A 149 2.38 12.26 5.06
N LEU A 150 3.22 11.45 4.41
CA LEU A 150 3.39 10.07 4.81
C LEU A 150 3.77 10.10 6.29
N ARG A 151 2.82 9.70 7.15
CA ARG A 151 3.05 9.67 8.59
C ARG A 151 3.94 8.48 8.83
N TRP A 152 5.24 8.74 8.84
CA TRP A 152 6.24 7.74 9.17
C TRP A 152 5.96 7.23 10.57
N LYS A 153 5.73 5.92 10.66
CA LYS A 153 5.69 5.20 11.93
C LYS A 153 6.93 4.34 11.97
N ARG A 154 7.86 4.68 12.88
CA ARG A 154 9.04 3.86 13.15
C ARG A 154 8.57 2.42 13.44
N PRO A 155 9.16 1.40 12.78
CA PRO A 155 8.75 0.02 13.00
C PRO A 155 9.09 -0.40 14.44
N GLU A 156 8.12 -1.00 15.12
CA GLU A 156 8.24 -1.57 16.46
C GLU A 156 7.94 -3.06 16.39
N GLY A 157 8.81 -3.89 16.94
CA GLY A 157 8.70 -5.33 16.84
C GLY A 157 9.67 -6.05 17.76
N LEU A 158 9.78 -7.36 17.56
CA LEU A 158 10.64 -8.22 18.35
C LEU A 158 11.58 -8.99 17.41
N LEU A 159 12.86 -9.07 17.81
CA LEU A 159 13.84 -9.93 17.13
C LEU A 159 13.57 -11.39 17.48
N TRP A 160 13.93 -12.31 16.59
CA TRP A 160 13.90 -13.74 16.87
C TRP A 160 12.50 -14.31 17.17
N HIS A 161 11.47 -13.63 16.69
CA HIS A 161 10.09 -14.08 16.81
C HIS A 161 9.57 -14.51 15.44
N TYR A 162 9.06 -15.73 15.36
CA TYR A 162 8.65 -16.36 14.11
C TYR A 162 7.31 -17.06 14.24
N LYS A 163 6.59 -17.12 13.13
CA LYS A 163 5.25 -17.69 13.06
C LYS A 163 5.32 -19.13 12.55
N ILE A 164 4.49 -20.00 13.10
CA ILE A 164 4.30 -21.34 12.53
C ILE A 164 3.47 -21.21 11.25
N LYS A 165 4.08 -21.61 10.13
CA LYS A 165 3.45 -21.60 8.82
C LYS A 165 2.42 -22.70 8.69
N GLU A 166 2.83 -23.90 9.06
CA GLU A 166 2.04 -25.12 8.89
C GLU A 166 2.46 -26.14 9.93
N SER A 167 1.49 -26.93 10.38
CA SER A 167 1.70 -28.07 11.24
C SER A 167 1.37 -29.34 10.46
N LEU A 168 2.38 -30.19 10.23
CA LEU A 168 2.22 -31.44 9.49
C LEU A 168 1.90 -32.56 10.48
N THR A 169 0.65 -33.03 10.45
CA THR A 169 0.15 -34.05 11.40
C THR A 169 0.75 -35.44 11.17
N THR A 170 1.26 -35.72 9.98
CA THR A 170 1.79 -37.05 9.62
C THR A 170 3.16 -37.34 10.22
N ASN A 171 3.98 -36.31 10.44
CA ASN A 171 5.37 -36.48 10.89
C ASN A 171 5.65 -35.83 12.25
N GLU A 172 4.63 -35.32 12.94
CA GLU A 172 4.78 -34.54 14.18
C GLU A 172 5.81 -33.39 14.05
N ILE A 173 5.85 -32.74 12.88
CA ILE A 173 6.74 -31.61 12.58
C ILE A 173 5.90 -30.36 12.29
N CYS A 174 6.42 -29.22 12.70
CA CYS A 174 5.92 -27.90 12.32
C CYS A 174 6.97 -27.15 11.51
N LEU A 175 6.50 -26.35 10.55
CA LEU A 175 7.34 -25.43 9.79
C LEU A 175 7.30 -24.05 10.42
N LEU A 176 8.42 -23.62 10.97
CA LEU A 176 8.63 -22.26 11.44
C LEU A 176 9.02 -21.37 10.27
N ASP A 177 8.23 -20.32 9.99
CA ASP A 177 8.52 -19.36 8.93
C ASP A 177 9.59 -18.38 9.41
N LEU A 178 10.83 -18.54 8.93
CA LEU A 178 11.91 -17.59 9.20
C LEU A 178 11.84 -16.36 8.28
N GLY A 179 10.82 -16.28 7.43
CA GLY A 179 10.71 -15.34 6.32
C GLY A 179 11.62 -15.71 5.15
N PHE A 180 11.57 -14.92 4.09
CA PHE A 180 12.39 -15.13 2.89
C PHE A 180 12.22 -16.51 2.19
N TYR A 181 11.10 -17.21 2.42
CA TYR A 181 10.90 -18.63 2.08
C TYR A 181 11.90 -19.60 2.72
N CYS A 182 12.53 -19.18 3.81
CA CYS A 182 13.30 -20.05 4.67
C CYS A 182 12.37 -20.63 5.74
N TYR A 183 12.20 -21.94 5.73
CA TYR A 183 11.42 -22.66 6.73
C TYR A 183 12.36 -23.51 7.58
N TYR A 184 12.08 -23.57 8.88
CA TYR A 184 12.83 -24.41 9.80
C TYR A 184 11.90 -25.45 10.41
N GLU A 185 12.29 -26.72 10.28
CA GLU A 185 11.53 -27.84 10.83
C GLU A 185 11.80 -27.94 12.34
N ILE A 186 10.72 -27.94 13.12
CA ILE A 186 10.75 -28.18 14.56
C ILE A 186 9.76 -29.28 14.93
N PRO A 187 10.03 -30.06 16.00
CA PRO A 187 9.05 -30.99 16.54
C PRO A 187 7.75 -30.26 16.92
N GLN A 188 6.60 -30.90 16.64
CA GLN A 188 5.27 -30.38 16.93
C GLN A 188 4.98 -30.30 18.43
N THR A 189 5.75 -31.02 19.25
CA THR A 189 5.69 -30.98 20.70
C THR A 189 7.05 -30.66 21.30
N GLN A 190 7.08 -29.70 22.23
CA GLN A 190 8.24 -29.44 23.06
C GLN A 190 7.74 -29.07 24.47
N ALA A 191 8.27 -29.75 25.50
CA ALA A 191 7.86 -29.57 26.90
C ALA A 191 6.33 -29.67 27.14
N GLY A 192 5.65 -30.60 26.45
CA GLY A 192 4.23 -30.91 26.66
C GLY A 192 3.22 -30.00 25.93
N ASN A 193 3.66 -29.00 25.17
CA ASN A 193 2.77 -28.11 24.41
C ASN A 193 2.75 -28.46 22.92
N LYS A 194 1.55 -28.62 22.34
CA LYS A 194 1.33 -28.81 20.90
C LYS A 194 1.26 -27.47 20.18
N TYR A 195 2.08 -27.32 19.16
CA TYR A 195 2.09 -26.15 18.30
C TYR A 195 0.96 -26.18 17.25
N LYS A 196 0.41 -25.00 16.95
CA LYS A 196 -0.63 -24.79 15.93
C LYS A 196 -0.17 -23.76 14.91
N THR A 197 -0.71 -23.84 13.69
CA THR A 197 -0.58 -22.78 12.69
C THR A 197 -0.92 -21.43 13.31
N ASP A 198 -0.12 -20.42 12.99
CA ASP A 198 -0.19 -19.06 13.52
C ASP A 198 0.27 -18.85 14.97
N ASP A 199 0.68 -19.89 15.68
CA ASP A 199 1.43 -19.71 16.91
C ASP A 199 2.73 -18.95 16.64
N ILE A 200 3.12 -18.10 17.59
CA ILE A 200 4.39 -17.38 17.54
C ILE A 200 5.35 -17.97 18.55
N LEU A 201 6.56 -18.22 18.06
CA LEU A 201 7.65 -18.74 18.84
C LEU A 201 8.79 -17.71 18.89
N GLU A 202 9.33 -17.51 20.09
CA GLU A 202 10.60 -16.85 20.31
C GLU A 202 11.71 -17.90 20.22
N ILE A 203 12.79 -17.58 19.54
CA ILE A 203 13.99 -18.42 19.48
C ILE A 203 15.13 -17.72 20.21
N HIS A 204 15.90 -18.48 20.98
CA HIS A 204 17.07 -17.94 21.69
C HIS A 204 18.22 -18.93 21.68
N LYS A 205 19.43 -18.41 21.52
CA LYS A 205 20.65 -19.22 21.50
C LYS A 205 21.15 -19.44 22.93
N GLN A 206 21.30 -20.70 23.34
CA GLN A 206 21.94 -21.09 24.60
C GLN A 206 23.20 -21.89 24.28
N GLY A 207 24.35 -21.22 24.35
CA GLY A 207 25.64 -21.79 23.96
C GLY A 207 25.67 -22.18 22.47
N LYS A 208 25.79 -23.48 22.18
CA LYS A 208 25.77 -24.03 20.82
C LYS A 208 24.37 -24.40 20.31
N SER A 209 23.39 -24.50 21.21
CA SER A 209 22.04 -24.97 20.90
C SER A 209 21.04 -23.83 20.78
N TRP A 210 19.96 -24.06 20.06
CA TRP A 210 18.83 -23.14 19.94
C TRP A 210 17.64 -23.71 20.69
N ASN A 211 17.00 -22.87 21.48
CA ASN A 211 15.75 -23.20 22.15
C ASN A 211 14.62 -22.37 21.53
N VAL A 212 13.43 -22.92 21.64
CA VAL A 212 12.21 -22.34 21.08
C VAL A 212 11.17 -22.28 22.19
N LYS A 213 10.51 -21.14 22.32
CA LYS A 213 9.50 -20.90 23.35
C LYS A 213 8.26 -20.26 22.73
N LYS A 214 7.09 -20.82 23.05
CA LYS A 214 5.82 -20.21 22.65
C LYS A 214 5.62 -18.88 23.39
N THR A 215 5.26 -17.84 22.64
CA THR A 215 5.08 -16.49 23.19
C THR A 215 3.81 -15.86 22.62
N LYS A 216 3.27 -14.87 23.35
CA LYS A 216 2.19 -14.01 22.85
C LYS A 216 2.82 -12.68 22.49
N ILE A 217 2.71 -12.27 21.23
CA ILE A 217 3.14 -10.94 20.81
C ILE A 217 2.15 -9.90 21.39
N PRO A 218 2.64 -8.73 21.84
CA PRO A 218 1.77 -7.59 22.10
C PRO A 218 0.91 -7.25 20.87
N LYS A 219 -0.35 -6.83 21.06
CA LYS A 219 -1.28 -6.54 19.94
C LYS A 219 -0.75 -5.55 18.89
N SER A 220 0.31 -4.77 19.20
CA SER A 220 0.89 -3.75 18.33
C SER A 220 2.25 -4.08 17.71
N SER A 221 2.88 -5.21 18.04
CA SER A 221 4.25 -5.49 17.58
C SER A 221 4.26 -6.25 16.26
N ASP A 222 5.11 -5.79 15.34
CA ASP A 222 5.30 -6.42 14.04
C ASP A 222 6.30 -7.60 14.14
N LEU A 223 6.15 -8.58 13.25
CA LEU A 223 7.06 -9.73 13.11
C LEU A 223 8.15 -9.48 12.07
N TYR A 224 9.10 -10.43 12.00
CA TYR A 224 10.15 -10.49 10.96
C TYR A 224 11.14 -9.33 11.00
N PHE A 225 11.65 -9.05 12.20
CA PHE A 225 12.79 -8.18 12.41
C PHE A 225 14.06 -9.03 12.43
N TYR A 226 15.03 -8.63 11.62
CA TYR A 226 16.28 -9.37 11.44
C TYR A 226 17.45 -8.48 11.76
N PHE A 227 18.33 -8.96 12.62
CA PHE A 227 19.63 -8.34 12.81
C PHE A 227 20.57 -8.75 11.68
N GLY A 228 21.36 -7.80 11.20
CA GLY A 228 22.29 -8.07 10.12
C GLY A 228 23.28 -6.95 9.90
N GLU A 229 23.93 -7.03 8.74
CA GLU A 229 24.90 -6.02 8.31
C GLU A 229 24.75 -5.70 6.82
N ILE A 230 25.10 -4.46 6.49
CA ILE A 230 25.21 -3.99 5.11
C ILE A 230 26.39 -4.69 4.44
N GLU A 231 26.11 -5.35 3.32
CA GLU A 231 27.17 -5.86 2.45
C GLU A 231 27.63 -4.75 1.50
N ARG A 232 26.67 -4.16 0.76
CA ARG A 232 26.88 -3.00 -0.11
C ARG A 232 25.56 -2.30 -0.45
N ILE A 233 25.67 -1.06 -0.91
CA ILE A 233 24.56 -0.32 -1.53
C ILE A 233 24.45 -0.75 -2.99
N ILE A 234 23.21 -0.97 -3.46
CA ILE A 234 22.93 -1.33 -4.85
C ILE A 234 22.47 -0.12 -5.64
N ASP A 235 21.58 0.67 -5.03
CA ASP A 235 20.96 1.86 -5.61
C ASP A 235 20.59 2.83 -4.48
N GLY A 236 20.15 4.06 -4.79
CA GLY A 236 19.72 5.05 -3.80
C GLY A 236 18.60 4.54 -2.87
N ASP A 237 17.81 3.57 -3.32
CA ASP A 237 16.69 3.02 -2.55
C ASP A 237 16.80 1.51 -2.23
N THR A 238 17.92 0.87 -2.59
CA THR A 238 18.08 -0.58 -2.52
C THR A 238 19.42 -0.97 -1.92
N ILE A 239 19.37 -1.83 -0.91
CA ILE A 239 20.56 -2.32 -0.18
C ILE A 239 20.71 -3.83 -0.32
N LEU A 240 21.96 -4.32 -0.27
CA LEU A 240 22.29 -5.73 -0.15
C LEU A 240 22.80 -6.02 1.26
N VAL A 241 22.16 -6.96 1.95
CA VAL A 241 22.37 -7.21 3.38
C VAL A 241 22.57 -8.69 3.66
N LYS A 242 23.30 -8.98 4.73
CA LYS A 242 23.38 -10.32 5.35
C LYS A 242 22.57 -10.29 6.64
N LEU A 243 21.48 -11.04 6.67
CA LEU A 243 20.53 -11.09 7.78
C LEU A 243 20.65 -12.41 8.52
N GLN A 244 20.70 -12.33 9.84
CA GLN A 244 20.67 -13.50 10.70
C GLN A 244 19.20 -13.88 10.93
N LEU A 245 18.82 -15.10 10.51
CA LEU A 245 17.47 -15.63 10.73
C LEU A 245 17.37 -16.44 12.04
N GLY A 246 18.51 -16.75 12.64
CA GLY A 246 18.61 -17.66 13.78
C GLY A 246 18.89 -19.09 13.30
N PHE A 247 19.02 -20.03 14.23
CA PHE A 247 19.45 -21.42 13.92
C PHE A 247 20.77 -21.51 13.15
N ASN A 248 21.64 -20.50 13.30
CA ASN A 248 22.87 -20.32 12.52
C ASN A 248 22.62 -20.16 10.99
N VAL A 249 21.40 -19.80 10.59
CA VAL A 249 21.03 -19.48 9.21
C VAL A 249 21.27 -17.99 8.94
N ILE A 250 21.98 -17.71 7.85
CA ILE A 250 22.21 -16.36 7.33
C ILE A 250 21.57 -16.26 5.95
N ALA A 251 20.68 -15.30 5.76
CA ALA A 251 20.10 -15.00 4.47
C ALA A 251 20.74 -13.74 3.87
N ARG A 252 21.25 -13.86 2.65
CA ARG A 252 21.71 -12.71 1.87
C ARG A 252 20.54 -12.18 1.05
N GLN A 253 20.13 -10.94 1.28
CA GLN A 253 18.92 -10.39 0.66
C GLN A 253 19.12 -9.01 0.07
N ARG A 254 18.48 -8.77 -1.08
CA ARG A 254 18.28 -7.44 -1.66
C ARG A 254 17.00 -6.85 -1.07
N ILE A 255 17.14 -5.76 -0.33
CA ILE A 255 16.03 -5.08 0.34
C ILE A 255 15.79 -3.74 -0.34
N ARG A 256 14.59 -3.57 -0.89
CA ARG A 256 14.08 -2.29 -1.39
C ARG A 256 13.51 -1.51 -0.20
N LEU A 257 13.97 -0.28 0.01
CA LEU A 257 13.53 0.56 1.12
C LEU A 257 12.06 0.95 0.94
N HIS A 258 11.21 0.56 1.89
CA HIS A 258 9.79 0.90 1.89
C HIS A 258 9.57 2.42 1.83
N ASN A 259 8.75 2.87 0.89
CA ASN A 259 8.35 4.28 0.69
C ASN A 259 9.49 5.30 0.48
N VAL A 260 10.67 4.83 0.06
CA VAL A 260 11.78 5.68 -0.41
C VAL A 260 11.79 5.61 -1.93
N TRP A 261 11.87 6.73 -2.65
CA TRP A 261 11.96 6.73 -4.11
C TRP A 261 13.35 7.22 -4.51
N SER A 262 14.03 6.55 -5.43
CA SER A 262 15.26 7.08 -6.00
C SER A 262 15.08 7.17 -7.51
N ALA A 263 15.64 8.20 -8.12
CA ALA A 263 15.85 8.20 -9.56
C ALA A 263 16.85 7.09 -9.95
N GLU A 264 16.83 6.69 -11.21
CA GLU A 264 17.71 5.66 -11.75
C GLU A 264 19.19 6.08 -11.66
N LEU A 265 20.10 5.13 -11.48
CA LEU A 265 21.54 5.38 -11.27
C LEU A 265 22.23 6.16 -12.40
N ASP A 266 21.68 6.13 -13.61
CA ASP A 266 22.19 6.84 -14.78
C ASP A 266 21.79 8.32 -14.80
N THR A 267 21.03 8.77 -13.82
CA THR A 267 20.68 10.17 -13.60
C THR A 267 21.54 10.81 -12.50
N ASP A 268 21.78 12.12 -12.59
CA ASP A 268 22.53 12.87 -11.57
C ASP A 268 21.87 12.78 -10.19
N GLU A 269 20.53 12.75 -10.16
CA GLU A 269 19.74 12.57 -8.94
C GLU A 269 19.96 11.18 -8.33
N GLY A 270 19.91 10.11 -9.14
CA GLY A 270 20.13 8.74 -8.68
C GLY A 270 21.56 8.52 -8.18
N ALA A 271 22.56 9.08 -8.86
CA ALA A 271 23.96 9.03 -8.42
C ALA A 271 24.17 9.74 -7.07
N SER A 272 23.54 10.91 -6.89
CA SER A 272 23.60 11.67 -5.64
C SER A 272 22.97 10.88 -4.48
N SER A 273 21.81 10.28 -4.73
CA SER A 273 21.09 9.43 -3.79
C SER A 273 21.89 8.18 -3.39
N PHE A 274 22.53 7.53 -4.35
CA PHE A 274 23.42 6.39 -4.10
C PHE A 274 24.60 6.77 -3.19
N GLU A 275 25.33 7.86 -3.48
CA GLU A 275 26.47 8.28 -2.67
C GLU A 275 26.05 8.72 -1.26
N LEU A 276 24.89 9.36 -1.12
CA LEU A 276 24.34 9.70 0.18
C LEU A 276 24.07 8.45 1.02
N LEU A 277 23.40 7.45 0.45
CA LEU A 277 23.08 6.21 1.15
C LEU A 277 24.37 5.44 1.51
N LYS A 278 25.35 5.40 0.61
CA LYS A 278 26.66 4.77 0.82
C LYS A 278 27.47 5.45 1.92
N LYS A 279 27.41 6.78 2.02
CA LYS A 279 28.03 7.53 3.13
C LYS A 279 27.36 7.23 4.47
N LYS A 280 26.03 7.10 4.50
CA LYS A 280 25.26 6.79 5.72
C LYS A 280 25.45 5.34 6.19
N LEU A 281 25.50 4.41 5.24
CA LEU A 281 25.58 2.98 5.48
C LEU A 281 26.83 2.37 4.83
N PRO A 282 28.03 2.64 5.37
CA PRO A 282 29.23 1.93 4.96
C PRO A 282 29.07 0.41 5.09
N SER A 283 29.88 -0.35 4.34
CA SER A 283 29.92 -1.81 4.48
C SER A 283 30.18 -2.22 5.93
N LYS A 284 29.55 -3.32 6.36
CA LYS A 284 29.54 -3.85 7.74
C LYS A 284 28.76 -3.03 8.78
N THR A 285 28.08 -1.95 8.38
CA THR A 285 27.15 -1.24 9.28
C THR A 285 26.09 -2.21 9.78
N LYS A 286 25.92 -2.28 11.11
CA LYS A 286 24.91 -3.12 11.75
C LYS A 286 23.54 -2.47 11.65
N ILE A 287 22.56 -3.28 11.29
CA ILE A 287 21.19 -2.81 11.02
C ILE A 287 20.17 -3.81 11.57
N ILE A 288 18.94 -3.33 11.71
CA ILE A 288 17.75 -4.15 11.85
C ILE A 288 16.89 -3.92 10.60
N VAL A 289 16.52 -5.01 9.94
CA VAL A 289 15.60 -4.98 8.81
C VAL A 289 14.29 -5.61 9.24
N ARG A 290 13.19 -4.87 9.11
CA ARG A 290 11.85 -5.47 9.13
C ARG A 290 11.45 -5.79 7.70
N SER A 291 11.22 -7.07 7.39
CA SER A 291 10.68 -7.45 6.09
C SER A 291 9.18 -7.20 6.03
N ARG A 292 8.70 -6.72 4.88
CA ARG A 292 7.28 -6.63 4.52
C ARG A 292 6.97 -7.63 3.40
N SER A 293 6.02 -7.28 2.54
CA SER A 293 5.72 -8.01 1.31
C SER A 293 6.78 -7.77 0.24
N LYS A 294 6.65 -8.51 -0.86
CA LYS A 294 7.42 -8.25 -2.08
C LYS A 294 6.81 -7.10 -2.88
N ASP A 295 7.66 -6.42 -3.65
CA ASP A 295 7.19 -5.52 -4.71
C ASP A 295 6.80 -6.32 -5.97
N ILE A 296 6.33 -5.60 -7.01
CA ILE A 296 5.92 -6.19 -8.29
C ILE A 296 7.06 -6.90 -9.04
N TYR A 297 8.32 -6.63 -8.67
CA TYR A 297 9.52 -7.24 -9.25
C TYR A 297 10.02 -8.41 -8.40
N GLY A 298 9.27 -8.78 -7.35
CA GLY A 298 9.60 -9.90 -6.46
C GLY A 298 10.69 -9.58 -5.43
N ARG A 299 11.14 -8.32 -5.33
CA ARG A 299 12.15 -7.89 -4.33
C ARG A 299 11.47 -7.72 -2.98
N TYR A 300 12.17 -8.07 -1.91
CA TYR A 300 11.66 -7.82 -0.56
C TYR A 300 11.68 -6.33 -0.24
N VAL A 301 10.54 -5.81 0.20
CA VAL A 301 10.42 -4.44 0.69
C VAL A 301 10.64 -4.44 2.19
N GLY A 302 11.42 -3.48 2.70
CA GLY A 302 11.76 -3.45 4.13
C GLY A 302 11.91 -2.07 4.73
N ASP A 303 11.69 -2.02 6.04
CA ASP A 303 12.05 -0.88 6.89
C ASP A 303 13.40 -1.14 7.54
N VAL A 304 14.27 -0.13 7.60
CA VAL A 304 15.62 -0.28 8.12
C VAL A 304 15.84 0.65 9.31
N LEU A 305 16.29 0.06 10.42
CA LEU A 305 16.81 0.79 11.57
C LEU A 305 18.33 0.62 11.62
N TYR A 306 19.05 1.70 11.92
CA TYR A 306 20.51 1.67 12.05
C TYR A 306 21.00 2.62 13.14
N LEU A 307 22.24 2.41 13.56
CA LEU A 307 22.99 3.35 14.39
C LEU A 307 24.39 3.53 13.80
N PRO A 308 24.96 4.75 13.80
CA PRO A 308 26.26 5.02 13.18
C PRO A 308 27.47 4.47 13.96
N LYS A 309 27.27 3.80 15.10
CA LYS A 309 28.33 3.28 15.97
C LYS A 309 28.86 1.92 15.45
N LYS A 310 30.14 1.60 15.67
CA LYS A 310 30.78 0.38 15.14
C LYS A 310 30.44 -0.92 15.88
N ALA A 311 30.14 -0.86 17.18
CA ALA A 311 29.79 -2.02 17.99
C ALA A 311 28.48 -1.75 18.71
N ILE A 312 27.42 -2.43 18.28
CA ILE A 312 26.06 -2.21 18.77
C ILE A 312 25.38 -3.56 18.91
N LYS A 313 24.69 -3.77 20.03
CA LYS A 313 23.83 -4.94 20.22
C LYS A 313 22.53 -4.80 19.42
N PRO A 314 21.94 -5.90 18.91
CA PRO A 314 20.69 -5.84 18.16
C PRO A 314 19.56 -5.07 18.87
N GLU A 315 19.48 -5.23 20.19
CA GLU A 315 18.44 -4.62 21.04
C GLU A 315 18.60 -3.09 21.12
N GLU A 316 19.83 -2.58 21.08
CA GLU A 316 20.11 -1.14 21.07
C GLU A 316 19.66 -0.49 19.76
N ILE A 317 19.87 -1.16 18.61
CA ILE A 317 19.37 -0.67 17.32
C ILE A 317 17.84 -0.68 17.29
N LEU A 318 17.22 -1.74 17.83
CA LEU A 318 15.77 -1.84 17.87
C LEU A 318 15.13 -0.75 18.75
N LYS A 319 15.76 -0.41 19.88
CA LYS A 319 15.28 0.62 20.81
C LYS A 319 15.58 2.04 20.33
N ASP A 320 16.85 2.34 20.04
CA ASP A 320 17.36 3.70 19.87
C ASP A 320 17.77 4.01 18.41
N GLY A 321 17.65 3.04 17.50
CA GLY A 321 18.08 3.19 16.11
C GLY A 321 17.26 4.19 15.30
N ILE A 322 17.96 4.89 14.42
CA ILE A 322 17.42 5.84 13.45
C ILE A 322 16.65 5.08 12.38
N TYR A 323 15.44 5.54 12.08
CA TYR A 323 14.64 4.98 11.00
C TYR A 323 15.10 5.56 9.65
N LEU A 324 15.89 4.77 8.93
CA LEU A 324 16.53 5.19 7.69
C LEU A 324 15.52 5.68 6.65
N ASN A 325 14.41 4.95 6.46
CA ASN A 325 13.44 5.27 5.41
C ASN A 325 12.81 6.66 5.62
N GLU A 326 12.43 6.96 6.86
CA GLU A 326 11.93 8.29 7.23
C GLU A 326 13.02 9.35 7.05
N GLU A 327 14.24 9.07 7.49
CA GLU A 327 15.37 10.00 7.37
C GLU A 327 15.64 10.37 5.91
N LEU A 328 15.70 9.39 5.01
CA LEU A 328 15.94 9.62 3.58
C LEU A 328 14.82 10.45 2.95
N SER A 329 13.57 10.21 3.32
CA SER A 329 12.42 10.97 2.78
C SER A 329 12.42 12.47 3.12
N LYS A 330 13.19 12.87 4.14
CA LYS A 330 13.32 14.27 4.57
C LYS A 330 14.46 14.98 3.87
N ILE A 331 15.32 14.25 3.16
CA ILE A 331 16.46 14.79 2.45
C ILE A 331 16.07 14.88 0.97
N GLY A 332 16.16 16.07 0.37
CA GLY A 332 15.85 16.25 -1.05
C GLY A 332 16.67 15.31 -1.94
N GLY A 333 16.04 14.71 -2.94
CA GLY A 333 16.62 13.66 -3.79
C GLY A 333 15.98 12.27 -3.62
N PHE A 334 14.99 12.12 -2.72
CA PHE A 334 14.25 10.88 -2.46
C PHE A 334 12.73 11.02 -2.37
#